data_AF-A0A4P6EX45-F1
#
_entry.id   AF-A0A4P6EX45-F1
#
_cell.length_a   1.000
_cell.length_b   1.000
_cell.length_c   1.000
_cell.angle_alpha   90.00
_cell.angle_beta   90.00
_cell.angle_gamma   90.00
#
_symmetry.space_group_name_H-M   'P 1'
#
loop_
_entity.id
_entity.type
_entity.pdbx_description
1 polymer ?
#
loop_
_entity_poly.entity_id
_entity_poly.type
_entity_poly.pdbx_seq_one_letter_code
_entity_poly.pdbx_strand_id
1 'polypeptide(L)'
;MEHDKQYDKQGKRSAALPITLALLVFSLIGNVFLYAQSIQNSQDRKYEAGQVVGMNAEQTASFYNSALQSLDSLLQNDGSGTGQMMIDKFNLGQSFGNHVQGVLDFITAAHKLEGKDDKVDAVFQIFSDNEQKLRLIAMENGSLSDADRNYLTALRDAYAQEREIILRFNFDTIGIRSSSIRLGGGYGWLDIADDLEKAILVHGSSLK
;
A
#
# COMPACT_ATOMS: atom_id res chain seq x y z
N MET A 1 72.35 7.54 66.12
CA MET A 1 71.72 8.71 65.49
C MET A 1 71.42 8.32 64.05
N GLU A 2 70.28 7.66 63.87
CA GLU A 2 69.70 7.39 62.56
C GLU A 2 68.95 8.65 62.13
N HIS A 3 69.26 9.16 60.94
CA HIS A 3 68.37 10.11 60.27
C HIS A 3 68.03 9.62 58.88
N ASP A 4 66.75 9.29 58.79
CA ASP A 4 65.88 8.97 57.67
C ASP A 4 66.40 9.16 56.24
N LYS A 5 66.27 8.07 55.48
CA LYS A 5 66.17 8.07 54.03
C LYS A 5 64.90 8.82 53.61
N GLN A 6 65.06 9.99 53.02
CA GLN A 6 63.99 10.64 52.27
C GLN A 6 63.67 9.81 51.02
N TYR A 7 62.54 9.12 51.04
CA TYR A 7 61.97 8.51 49.84
C TYR A 7 61.31 9.61 49.00
N ASP A 8 61.90 9.84 47.83
CA ASP A 8 61.36 10.62 46.73
C ASP A 8 59.93 10.14 46.41
N LYS A 9 58.90 10.89 46.83
CA LYS A 9 57.52 10.68 46.37
C LYS A 9 57.36 11.29 44.99
N GLN A 10 57.86 10.56 43.99
CA GLN A 10 57.59 10.81 42.58
C GLN A 10 56.07 10.92 42.36
N GLY A 11 55.62 12.10 41.90
CA GLY A 11 54.21 12.46 41.81
C GLY A 11 53.38 11.47 41.00
N LYS A 12 52.43 10.79 41.67
CA LYS A 12 51.34 10.06 41.02
C LYS A 12 50.44 11.07 40.30
N ARG A 13 50.73 11.36 39.02
CA ARG A 13 49.79 12.10 38.16
C ARG A 13 48.48 11.33 38.15
N SER A 14 47.39 11.97 38.58
CA SER A 14 46.07 11.36 38.67
C SER A 14 45.60 10.94 37.27
N ALA A 15 45.68 9.64 36.98
CA ALA A 15 45.17 9.06 35.73
C ALA A 15 43.63 9.00 35.69
N ALA A 16 42.96 9.27 36.81
CA ALA A 16 41.51 9.23 36.90
C ALA A 16 40.84 10.23 35.94
N LEU A 17 41.38 11.46 35.85
CA LEU A 17 40.83 12.52 35.02
C LEU A 17 40.83 12.19 33.51
N PRO A 18 41.96 11.77 32.90
CA PRO A 18 41.97 11.36 31.50
C PRO A 18 41.14 10.11 31.24
N ILE A 19 41.05 9.16 32.19
CA ILE A 19 40.19 7.98 32.05
C ILE A 19 38.71 8.37 32.05
N THR A 20 38.28 9.25 32.97
CA THR A 20 36.89 9.74 32.98
C THR A 20 36.55 10.54 31.73
N LEU A 21 37.49 11.33 31.21
CA LEU A 21 37.29 12.08 29.98
C LEU A 21 37.15 11.14 28.77
N ALA A 22 37.98 10.10 28.69
CA ALA A 22 37.88 9.08 27.64
C ALA A 22 36.56 8.33 27.71
N LEU A 23 36.13 7.90 28.91
CA LEU A 23 34.82 7.25 29.11
C LEU A 23 33.65 8.16 28.74
N LEU A 24 33.72 9.44 29.07
CA LEU A 24 32.70 10.43 28.69
C LEU A 24 32.61 10.57 27.17
N VAL A 25 33.75 10.69 26.48
CA VAL A 25 33.81 10.80 25.02
C VAL A 25 33.28 9.52 24.36
N PHE A 26 33.68 8.34 24.84
CA PHE A 26 33.15 7.07 24.33
C PHE A 26 31.64 6.93 24.55
N SER A 27 31.13 7.36 25.71
CA SER A 27 29.69 7.37 25.99
C SER A 27 28.92 8.30 25.04
N LEU A 28 29.45 9.50 24.80
CA LEU A 28 28.83 10.47 23.92
C LEU A 28 28.81 9.99 22.46
N ILE A 29 29.95 9.47 21.98
CA ILE A 29 30.07 8.88 20.63
C ILE A 29 29.13 7.68 20.49
N GLY A 30 29.07 6.79 21.49
CA GLY A 30 28.19 5.62 21.48
C GLY A 30 26.72 6.00 21.36
N ASN A 31 26.25 6.98 22.14
CA ASN A 31 24.86 7.43 22.07
C ASN A 31 24.52 8.08 20.73
N VAL A 32 25.41 8.94 20.19
CA VAL A 32 25.20 9.57 18.88
C VAL A 32 25.21 8.53 17.77
N PHE A 33 26.10 7.54 17.83
CA PHE A 33 26.17 6.46 16.86
C PHE A 33 24.90 5.60 16.87
N LEU A 34 24.45 5.16 18.06
CA LEU A 34 23.22 4.38 18.19
C LEU A 34 21.99 5.17 17.73
N TYR A 35 21.93 6.46 18.02
CA TYR A 35 20.84 7.33 17.55
C TYR A 35 20.86 7.47 16.03
N ALA A 36 22.03 7.71 15.43
CA ALA A 36 22.19 7.79 13.98
C ALA A 36 21.79 6.47 13.30
N GLN A 37 22.23 5.33 13.84
CA GLN A 37 21.85 4.00 13.35
C GLN A 37 20.34 3.76 13.45
N SER A 38 19.71 4.17 14.56
CA SER A 38 18.26 4.07 14.75
C SER A 38 17.49 4.88 13.72
N ILE A 39 17.92 6.12 13.46
CA ILE A 39 17.34 6.98 12.41
C ILE A 39 17.48 6.32 11.03
N GLN A 40 18.67 5.83 10.70
CA GLN A 40 18.93 5.20 9.41
C GLN A 40 18.03 3.97 9.21
N ASN A 41 17.97 3.08 10.20
CA ASN A 41 17.09 1.91 10.17
C ASN A 41 15.59 2.30 10.07
N SER A 42 15.18 3.41 10.68
CA SER A 42 13.81 3.93 10.54
C SER A 42 13.53 4.43 9.12
N GLN A 43 14.49 5.15 8.51
CA GLN A 43 14.34 5.65 7.14
C GLN A 43 14.32 4.51 6.13
N ASP A 44 15.16 3.49 6.28
CA ASP A 44 15.19 2.35 5.37
C ASP A 44 13.87 1.55 5.43
N ARG A 45 13.32 1.32 6.63
CA ARG A 45 11.98 0.69 6.77
C ARG A 45 10.87 1.52 6.13
N LYS A 46 10.89 2.85 6.30
CA LYS A 46 9.92 3.74 5.66
C LYS A 46 10.07 3.75 4.14
N TYR A 47 11.31 3.67 3.65
CA TYR A 47 11.60 3.59 2.23
C TYR A 47 11.02 2.31 1.61
N GLU A 48 11.25 1.15 2.24
CA GLU A 48 10.68 -0.13 1.82
C GLU A 48 9.14 -0.11 1.86
N ALA A 49 8.55 0.34 2.97
CA ALA A 49 7.10 0.47 3.11
C ALA A 49 6.51 1.39 2.03
N GLY A 50 7.16 2.51 1.72
CA GLY A 50 6.71 3.43 0.68
C GLY A 50 6.80 2.88 -0.74
N GLN A 51 7.79 2.05 -1.04
CA GLN A 51 7.84 1.33 -2.32
C GLN A 51 6.66 0.35 -2.46
N VAL A 52 6.35 -0.39 -1.39
CA VAL A 52 5.21 -1.31 -1.37
C VAL A 52 3.90 -0.54 -1.58
N VAL A 53 3.70 0.58 -0.88
CA VAL A 53 2.51 1.43 -1.08
C VAL A 53 2.40 1.92 -2.51
N GLY A 54 3.49 2.39 -3.12
CA GLY A 54 3.51 2.81 -4.52
C GLY A 54 3.12 1.69 -5.47
N MET A 55 3.68 0.50 -5.29
CA MET A 55 3.34 -0.69 -6.07
C MET A 55 1.87 -1.09 -5.91
N ASN A 56 1.34 -1.06 -4.68
CA ASN A 56 -0.07 -1.37 -4.42
C ASN A 56 -1.01 -0.36 -5.08
N ALA A 57 -0.64 0.93 -5.09
CA ALA A 57 -1.39 1.98 -5.79
C ALA A 57 -1.39 1.76 -7.31
N GLU A 58 -0.24 1.40 -7.90
CA GLU A 58 -0.15 1.06 -9.33
C GLU A 58 -1.01 -0.15 -9.69
N GLN A 59 -0.95 -1.21 -8.88
CA GLN A 59 -1.79 -2.41 -9.09
C GLN A 59 -3.28 -2.09 -8.96
N THR A 60 -3.66 -1.27 -7.98
CA THR A 60 -5.03 -0.78 -7.79
C THR A 60 -5.51 0.00 -9.03
N ALA A 61 -4.70 0.94 -9.52
CA ALA A 61 -5.04 1.68 -10.74
C ALA A 61 -5.13 0.76 -11.98
N SER A 62 -4.21 -0.20 -12.10
CA SER A 62 -4.20 -1.19 -13.18
C SER A 62 -5.45 -2.07 -13.16
N PHE A 63 -5.89 -2.51 -11.98
CA PHE A 63 -7.14 -3.25 -11.81
C PHE A 63 -8.32 -2.48 -12.39
N TYR A 64 -8.53 -1.23 -11.94
CA TYR A 64 -9.68 -0.44 -12.39
C TYR A 64 -9.63 -0.10 -13.87
N ASN A 65 -8.44 0.22 -14.41
CA ASN A 65 -8.28 0.45 -15.85
C ASN A 65 -8.65 -0.79 -16.68
N SER A 66 -8.18 -1.97 -16.27
CA SER A 66 -8.42 -3.23 -16.98
C SER A 66 -9.88 -3.68 -16.86
N ALA A 67 -10.47 -3.53 -15.67
CA ALA A 67 -11.86 -3.86 -15.41
C ALA A 67 -12.81 -2.96 -16.22
N LEU A 68 -12.57 -1.64 -16.23
CA LEU A 68 -13.38 -0.70 -17.02
C LEU A 68 -13.27 -0.96 -18.51
N GLN A 69 -12.07 -1.21 -19.03
CA GLN A 69 -11.88 -1.55 -20.43
C GLN A 69 -12.69 -2.81 -20.81
N SER A 70 -12.67 -3.82 -19.94
CA SER A 70 -13.42 -5.06 -20.16
C SER A 70 -14.94 -4.83 -20.08
N LEU A 71 -15.41 -4.03 -19.12
CA LEU A 71 -16.84 -3.69 -18.97
C LEU A 71 -17.35 -2.85 -20.14
N ASP A 72 -16.60 -1.84 -20.58
CA ASP A 72 -16.95 -1.01 -21.74
C ASP A 72 -17.01 -1.86 -23.02
N SER A 73 -16.09 -2.81 -23.20
CA SER A 73 -16.11 -3.75 -24.33
C SER A 73 -17.34 -4.67 -24.29
N LEU A 74 -17.69 -5.20 -23.12
CA LEU A 74 -18.88 -6.04 -22.94
C LEU A 74 -20.17 -5.28 -23.22
N LEU A 75 -20.27 -4.02 -22.79
CA LEU A 75 -21.45 -3.17 -22.99
C LEU A 75 -21.62 -2.73 -24.45
N GLN A 76 -20.52 -2.56 -25.19
CA GLN A 76 -20.55 -2.19 -26.61
C GLN A 76 -20.85 -3.38 -27.53
N ASN A 77 -20.50 -4.60 -27.13
CA ASN A 77 -20.75 -5.81 -27.90
C ASN A 77 -22.16 -6.35 -27.63
N ASP A 78 -23.10 -6.07 -28.54
CA ASP A 78 -24.52 -6.48 -28.46
C ASP A 78 -24.79 -7.99 -28.67
N GLY A 79 -23.79 -8.85 -28.41
CA GLY A 79 -23.87 -10.30 -28.61
C GLY A 79 -23.72 -10.76 -30.06
N SER A 80 -23.38 -9.89 -31.02
CA SER A 80 -23.24 -10.22 -32.45
C SER A 80 -21.90 -10.87 -32.82
N GLY A 81 -20.92 -10.90 -31.91
CA GLY A 81 -19.62 -11.54 -32.10
C GLY A 81 -19.29 -12.48 -30.94
N THR A 82 -19.75 -13.73 -31.02
CA THR A 82 -19.59 -14.75 -29.96
C THR A 82 -18.13 -14.92 -29.48
N GLY A 83 -17.15 -14.72 -30.38
CA GLY A 83 -15.73 -14.79 -30.07
C GLY A 83 -15.19 -13.61 -29.25
N GLN A 84 -15.57 -12.37 -29.60
CA GLN A 84 -15.11 -11.18 -28.86
C GLN A 84 -15.72 -11.13 -27.46
N MET A 85 -17.00 -11.50 -27.35
CA MET A 85 -17.67 -11.58 -26.05
C MET A 85 -17.01 -12.60 -25.11
N MET A 86 -16.55 -13.73 -25.64
CA MET A 86 -15.83 -14.75 -24.87
C MET A 86 -14.45 -14.26 -24.41
N ILE A 87 -13.73 -13.51 -25.26
CA ILE A 87 -12.44 -12.87 -24.93
C ILE A 87 -12.64 -11.82 -23.83
N ASP A 88 -13.66 -10.98 -23.95
CA ASP A 88 -13.94 -9.92 -22.97
C ASP A 88 -14.33 -10.53 -21.60
N LYS A 89 -15.15 -11.60 -21.61
CA LYS A 89 -15.49 -12.38 -20.41
C LYS A 89 -14.24 -13.01 -19.76
N PHE A 90 -13.31 -13.53 -20.55
CA PHE A 90 -12.04 -14.10 -20.06
C PHE A 90 -11.11 -13.03 -19.46
N ASN A 91 -10.96 -11.88 -20.15
CA ASN A 91 -10.12 -10.77 -19.69
C ASN A 91 -10.64 -10.16 -18.38
N LEU A 92 -11.97 -10.09 -18.23
CA LEU A 92 -12.59 -9.64 -16.99
C LEU A 92 -12.25 -10.59 -15.83
N GLY A 93 -12.35 -11.91 -16.02
CA GLY A 93 -11.95 -12.89 -15.00
C GLY A 93 -10.46 -12.81 -14.63
N GLN A 94 -9.58 -12.60 -15.61
CA GLN A 94 -8.14 -12.40 -15.38
C GLN A 94 -7.83 -11.13 -14.58
N SER A 95 -8.62 -10.06 -14.79
CA SER A 95 -8.46 -8.80 -14.06
C SER A 95 -8.74 -8.97 -12.56
N PHE A 96 -9.76 -9.78 -12.22
CA PHE A 96 -10.05 -10.12 -10.83
C PHE A 96 -8.97 -11.00 -10.19
N GLY A 97 -8.46 -11.99 -10.91
CA GLY A 97 -7.44 -12.92 -10.38
C GLY A 97 -6.07 -12.28 -10.10
N ASN A 98 -5.65 -11.29 -10.89
CA ASN A 98 -4.28 -10.76 -10.82
C ASN A 98 -4.14 -9.42 -10.10
N HIS A 99 -5.22 -8.62 -9.99
CA HIS A 99 -5.08 -7.21 -9.58
C HIS A 99 -6.00 -6.76 -8.45
N VAL A 100 -7.02 -7.56 -8.05
CA VAL A 100 -7.83 -7.25 -6.86
C VAL A 100 -6.97 -7.22 -5.60
N GLN A 101 -5.94 -8.07 -5.54
CA GLN A 101 -4.99 -8.08 -4.42
C GLN A 101 -4.33 -6.72 -4.20
N GLY A 102 -4.04 -5.96 -5.26
CA GLY A 102 -3.49 -4.62 -5.16
C GLY A 102 -4.40 -3.66 -4.40
N VAL A 103 -5.72 -3.74 -4.63
CA VAL A 103 -6.74 -2.95 -3.93
C VAL A 103 -6.77 -3.31 -2.44
N LEU A 104 -6.81 -4.61 -2.14
CA LEU A 104 -6.83 -5.12 -0.77
C LEU A 104 -5.56 -4.71 -0.01
N ASP A 105 -4.39 -4.89 -0.63
CA ASP A 105 -3.10 -4.57 -0.04
C ASP A 105 -2.92 -3.05 0.16
N PHE A 106 -3.50 -2.23 -0.71
CA PHE A 106 -3.50 -0.77 -0.55
C PHE A 106 -4.30 -0.34 0.69
N ILE A 107 -5.52 -0.87 0.86
CA ILE A 107 -6.37 -0.58 2.03
C ILE A 107 -5.74 -1.15 3.31
N THR A 108 -5.24 -2.39 3.26
CA THR A 108 -4.56 -3.05 4.38
C THR A 108 -3.36 -2.25 4.86
N ALA A 109 -2.56 -1.71 3.92
CA ALA A 109 -1.41 -0.88 4.25
C ALA A 109 -1.82 0.41 4.97
N ALA A 110 -2.96 1.01 4.61
CA ALA A 110 -3.49 2.18 5.30
C ALA A 110 -3.92 1.85 6.73
N HIS A 111 -4.71 0.78 6.91
CA HIS A 111 -5.18 0.33 8.24
C HIS A 111 -4.00 0.02 9.17
N LYS A 112 -2.96 -0.65 8.67
CA LYS A 112 -1.73 -0.94 9.45
C LYS A 112 -1.00 0.31 9.93
N LEU A 113 -0.98 1.37 9.13
CA LEU A 113 -0.33 2.64 9.49
C LEU A 113 -1.18 3.47 10.46
N GLU A 114 -2.50 3.44 10.31
CA GLU A 114 -3.43 4.15 11.18
C GLU A 114 -3.76 3.40 12.47
N GLY A 115 -3.39 2.12 12.57
CA GLY A 115 -3.74 1.26 13.70
C GLY A 115 -5.24 0.96 13.79
N LYS A 116 -5.94 0.96 12.65
CA LYS A 116 -7.36 0.60 12.56
C LYS A 116 -7.53 -0.92 12.50
N ASP A 117 -8.68 -1.40 12.97
CA ASP A 117 -9.09 -2.79 12.76
C ASP A 117 -9.26 -3.07 11.26
N ASP A 118 -8.67 -4.16 10.81
CA ASP A 118 -8.68 -4.56 9.41
C ASP A 118 -10.09 -5.02 8.99
N LYS A 119 -10.74 -4.24 8.12
CA LYS A 119 -12.07 -4.55 7.55
C LYS A 119 -11.99 -5.03 6.10
N VAL A 120 -10.79 -5.41 5.64
CA VAL A 120 -10.55 -5.82 4.26
C VAL A 120 -11.38 -7.05 3.85
N ASP A 121 -11.80 -7.88 4.79
CA ASP A 121 -12.72 -9.01 4.53
C ASP A 121 -14.04 -8.57 3.88
N ALA A 122 -14.60 -7.43 4.28
CA ALA A 122 -15.84 -6.92 3.70
C ALA A 122 -15.63 -6.43 2.25
N VAL A 123 -14.48 -5.79 1.99
CA VAL A 123 -14.06 -5.36 0.65
C VAL A 123 -13.83 -6.57 -0.25
N PHE A 124 -13.12 -7.59 0.26
CA PHE A 124 -12.89 -8.85 -0.44
C PHE A 124 -14.21 -9.52 -0.83
N GLN A 125 -15.17 -9.58 0.10
CA GLN A 125 -16.46 -10.20 -0.17
C GLN A 125 -17.22 -9.49 -1.31
N ILE A 126 -17.16 -8.16 -1.39
CA ILE A 126 -17.80 -7.40 -2.47
C ILE A 126 -17.18 -7.75 -3.82
N PHE A 127 -15.84 -7.82 -3.90
CA PHE A 127 -15.18 -8.23 -5.14
C PHE A 127 -15.51 -9.69 -5.50
N SER A 128 -15.61 -10.57 -4.51
CA SER A 128 -16.01 -11.97 -4.73
C SER A 128 -17.44 -12.10 -5.25
N ASP A 129 -18.39 -11.36 -4.66
CA ASP A 129 -19.79 -11.31 -5.09
C ASP A 129 -19.88 -10.78 -6.54
N ASN A 130 -19.15 -9.71 -6.84
CA ASN A 130 -19.09 -9.13 -8.19
C ASN A 130 -18.50 -10.11 -9.21
N GLU A 131 -17.40 -10.78 -8.86
CA GLU A 131 -16.77 -11.79 -9.71
C GLU A 131 -17.74 -12.96 -9.99
N GLN A 132 -18.43 -13.44 -8.97
CA GLN A 132 -19.40 -14.52 -9.12
C GLN A 132 -20.54 -14.11 -10.06
N LYS A 133 -21.07 -12.88 -9.90
CA LYS A 133 -22.13 -12.37 -10.78
C LYS A 133 -21.65 -12.23 -12.22
N LEU A 134 -20.43 -11.73 -12.43
CA LEU A 134 -19.81 -11.63 -13.76
C LEU A 134 -19.58 -13.01 -14.39
N ARG A 135 -19.19 -14.02 -13.61
CA ARG A 135 -19.07 -15.41 -14.09
C ARG A 135 -20.43 -15.97 -14.53
N LEU A 136 -21.51 -15.67 -13.81
CA LEU A 136 -22.86 -16.09 -14.22
C LEU A 136 -23.26 -15.46 -15.56
N ILE A 137 -23.07 -14.14 -15.71
CA ILE A 137 -23.27 -13.41 -16.98
C ILE A 137 -22.38 -13.99 -18.09
N ALA A 138 -21.17 -14.43 -17.72
CA ALA A 138 -20.26 -15.05 -18.66
C ALA A 138 -20.75 -16.41 -19.18
N MET A 139 -21.37 -17.22 -18.33
CA MET A 139 -21.87 -18.56 -18.66
C MET A 139 -23.20 -18.54 -19.41
N GLU A 140 -23.98 -17.45 -19.33
CA GLU A 140 -25.18 -17.30 -20.14
C GLU A 140 -24.84 -17.19 -21.62
N ASN A 141 -25.42 -18.10 -22.41
CA ASN A 141 -25.27 -18.14 -23.87
C ASN A 141 -26.30 -17.21 -24.52
N GLY A 142 -25.84 -16.16 -25.18
CA GLY A 142 -26.71 -15.22 -25.91
C GLY A 142 -26.32 -13.77 -25.67
N SER A 143 -27.12 -12.85 -26.21
CA SER A 143 -27.00 -11.41 -25.95
C SER A 143 -27.30 -11.10 -24.47
N LEU A 144 -26.69 -10.05 -23.94
CA LEU A 144 -26.92 -9.60 -22.57
C LEU A 144 -28.40 -9.26 -22.35
N SER A 145 -28.98 -9.79 -21.27
CA SER A 145 -30.32 -9.39 -20.84
C SER A 145 -30.34 -7.93 -20.37
N ASP A 146 -31.51 -7.31 -20.32
CA ASP A 146 -31.65 -5.93 -19.81
C ASP A 146 -31.18 -5.82 -18.35
N ALA A 147 -31.40 -6.87 -17.55
CA ALA A 147 -30.93 -6.95 -16.17
C ALA A 147 -29.38 -6.98 -16.10
N ASP A 148 -28.74 -7.74 -16.98
CA ASP A 148 -27.27 -7.81 -17.02
C ASP A 148 -26.66 -6.50 -17.50
N ARG A 149 -27.27 -5.85 -18.49
CA ARG A 149 -26.82 -4.52 -18.95
C ARG A 149 -26.92 -3.48 -17.84
N ASN A 150 -28.02 -3.47 -17.10
CA ASN A 150 -28.18 -2.56 -15.96
C ASN A 150 -27.14 -2.83 -14.87
N TYR A 151 -26.90 -4.11 -14.54
CA TYR A 151 -25.87 -4.48 -13.58
C TYR A 151 -24.46 -4.09 -14.04
N LEU A 152 -24.09 -4.42 -15.28
CA LEU A 152 -22.77 -4.10 -15.84
C LEU A 152 -22.56 -2.59 -15.94
N THR A 153 -23.59 -1.82 -16.27
CA THR A 153 -23.54 -0.35 -16.30
C THR A 153 -23.31 0.21 -14.91
N ALA A 154 -24.08 -0.25 -13.91
CA ALA A 154 -23.92 0.19 -12.53
C ALA A 154 -22.53 -0.16 -11.97
N LEU A 155 -22.02 -1.37 -12.26
CA LEU A 155 -20.69 -1.80 -11.87
C LEU A 155 -19.60 -0.96 -12.55
N ARG A 156 -19.76 -0.65 -13.83
CA ARG A 156 -18.86 0.21 -14.60
C ARG A 156 -18.81 1.62 -14.01
N ASP A 157 -19.95 2.19 -13.65
CA ASP A 157 -19.99 3.54 -13.05
C ASP A 157 -19.42 3.56 -11.61
N ALA A 158 -19.60 2.48 -10.84
CA ALA A 158 -18.96 2.30 -9.55
C ALA A 158 -17.42 2.24 -9.69
N TYR A 159 -16.91 1.40 -10.59
CA TYR A 159 -15.47 1.26 -10.84
C TYR A 159 -14.86 2.53 -11.44
N ALA A 160 -15.62 3.30 -12.22
CA ALA A 160 -15.17 4.59 -12.73
C ALA A 160 -14.97 5.59 -11.59
N GLN A 161 -15.90 5.64 -10.64
CA GLN A 161 -15.76 6.47 -9.44
C GLN A 161 -14.55 6.06 -8.60
N GLU A 162 -14.41 4.75 -8.31
CA GLU A 162 -13.28 4.21 -7.55
C GLU A 162 -11.93 4.48 -8.23
N ARG A 163 -11.88 4.39 -9.57
CA ARG A 163 -10.71 4.78 -10.37
C ARG A 163 -10.34 6.24 -10.15
N GLU A 164 -11.29 7.16 -10.18
CA GLU A 164 -11.02 8.58 -9.96
C GLU A 164 -10.50 8.86 -8.54
N ILE A 165 -10.83 8.03 -7.56
CA ILE A 165 -10.25 8.10 -6.21
C ILE A 165 -8.77 7.74 -6.26
N ILE A 166 -8.42 6.55 -6.78
CA ILE A 166 -7.02 6.11 -6.79
C ILE A 166 -6.14 6.99 -7.68
N LEU A 167 -6.69 7.61 -8.72
CA LEU A 167 -5.95 8.55 -9.57
C LEU A 167 -5.56 9.86 -8.89
N ARG A 168 -6.11 10.16 -7.70
CA ARG A 168 -5.60 11.26 -6.85
C ARG A 168 -4.22 10.94 -6.26
N PHE A 169 -3.80 9.68 -6.27
CA PHE A 169 -2.48 9.28 -5.80
C PHE A 169 -1.43 9.90 -6.70
N ASN A 170 -0.37 10.45 -6.11
CA ASN A 170 0.70 11.09 -6.88
C ASN A 170 1.69 10.04 -7.39
N PHE A 171 1.40 9.44 -8.54
CA PHE A 171 2.24 8.40 -9.15
C PHE A 171 3.64 8.88 -9.54
N ASP A 172 3.85 10.18 -9.79
CA ASP A 172 5.17 10.75 -10.10
C ASP A 172 6.16 10.63 -8.93
N THR A 173 5.66 10.31 -7.74
CA THR A 173 6.47 10.12 -6.54
C THR A 173 7.10 8.73 -6.42
N ILE A 174 6.65 7.77 -7.23
CA ILE A 174 7.13 6.39 -7.22
C ILE A 174 8.58 6.35 -7.72
N GLY A 175 9.41 5.53 -7.07
CA GLY A 175 10.85 5.41 -7.39
C GLY A 175 11.74 6.53 -6.85
N ILE A 176 11.17 7.62 -6.32
CA ILE A 176 11.93 8.70 -5.69
C ILE A 176 12.12 8.40 -4.19
N ARG A 177 13.38 8.17 -3.76
CA ARG A 177 13.70 7.76 -2.37
C ARG A 177 13.07 8.64 -1.30
N SER A 178 13.16 9.96 -1.43
CA SER A 178 12.61 10.90 -0.45
C SER A 178 11.08 10.81 -0.37
N SER A 179 10.43 10.61 -1.51
CA SER A 179 8.98 10.44 -1.57
C SER A 179 8.54 9.09 -1.04
N SER A 180 9.26 8.00 -1.33
CA SER A 180 8.97 6.69 -0.73
C SER A 180 9.04 6.74 0.80
N ILE A 181 10.03 7.44 1.40
CA ILE A 181 10.08 7.62 2.85
C ILE A 181 8.82 8.35 3.38
N ARG A 182 8.29 9.34 2.62
CA ARG A 182 7.04 10.03 2.96
C ARG A 182 5.82 9.10 2.83
N LEU A 183 5.73 8.34 1.74
CA LEU A 183 4.66 7.36 1.53
C LEU A 183 4.65 6.31 2.65
N GLY A 184 5.80 5.73 3.01
CA GLY A 184 5.89 4.78 4.12
C GLY A 184 5.66 5.40 5.51
N GLY A 185 5.58 6.73 5.60
CA GLY A 185 5.13 7.46 6.78
C GLY A 185 3.64 7.83 6.77
N GLY A 186 2.87 7.40 5.76
CA GLY A 186 1.44 7.70 5.62
C GLY A 186 1.12 9.06 4.98
N TYR A 187 2.11 9.79 4.47
CA TYR A 187 1.86 11.14 3.96
C TYR A 187 1.24 11.12 2.56
N GLY A 188 0.05 11.70 2.43
CA GLY A 188 -0.56 12.06 1.14
C GLY A 188 -1.32 10.95 0.43
N TRP A 189 -1.64 9.84 1.11
CA TRP A 189 -2.39 8.74 0.49
C TRP A 189 -3.37 8.00 1.42
N LEU A 190 -3.28 8.17 2.74
CA LEU A 190 -4.20 7.49 3.67
C LEU A 190 -5.66 7.88 3.42
N ASP A 191 -5.95 9.16 3.21
CA ASP A 191 -7.30 9.64 2.88
C ASP A 191 -7.81 9.06 1.55
N ILE A 192 -6.91 8.76 0.61
CA ILE A 192 -7.26 8.14 -0.67
C ILE A 192 -7.70 6.70 -0.44
N ALA A 193 -6.98 5.96 0.41
CA ALA A 193 -7.34 4.59 0.76
C ALA A 193 -8.68 4.53 1.52
N ASP A 194 -8.90 5.46 2.45
CA ASP A 194 -10.15 5.56 3.23
C ASP A 194 -11.36 5.92 2.33
N ASP A 195 -11.19 6.88 1.41
CA ASP A 195 -12.20 7.21 0.41
C ASP A 195 -12.48 6.02 -0.53
N LEU A 196 -11.45 5.29 -0.93
CA LEU A 196 -11.57 4.12 -1.81
C LEU A 196 -12.34 3.00 -1.12
N GLU A 197 -11.97 2.67 0.12
CA GLU A 197 -12.69 1.67 0.93
C GLU A 197 -14.16 2.05 1.09
N LYS A 198 -14.46 3.30 1.44
CA LYS A 198 -15.83 3.79 1.58
C LYS A 198 -16.61 3.67 0.28
N ALA A 199 -16.02 4.05 -0.85
CA ALA A 199 -16.68 3.94 -2.15
C ALA A 199 -17.03 2.48 -2.47
N ILE A 200 -16.08 1.55 -2.27
CA ILE A 200 -16.32 0.12 -2.51
C ILE A 200 -17.46 -0.40 -1.62
N LEU A 201 -17.44 -0.06 -0.32
CA LEU A 201 -18.48 -0.51 0.62
C LEU A 201 -19.87 0.04 0.26
N VAL A 202 -19.96 1.32 -0.14
CA VAL A 202 -21.21 1.96 -0.56
C VAL A 202 -21.73 1.32 -1.85
N HIS A 203 -20.89 1.14 -2.86
CA HIS A 203 -21.29 0.54 -4.14
C HIS A 203 -21.67 -0.93 -3.97
N GLY A 204 -20.90 -1.70 -3.21
CA GLY A 204 -21.20 -3.11 -2.93
C GLY A 204 -22.53 -3.32 -2.20
N SER A 205 -23.00 -2.33 -1.42
CA SER A 205 -24.34 -2.36 -0.83
C SER A 205 -25.46 -2.00 -1.83
N SER A 206 -25.14 -1.23 -2.87
CA SER A 206 -26.10 -0.75 -3.89
C SER A 206 -26.27 -1.72 -5.07
N LEU A 207 -25.32 -2.64 -5.26
CA LEU A 207 -25.29 -3.62 -6.35
C LEU A 207 -25.89 -4.99 -5.98
N LYS A 208 -26.34 -5.17 -4.73
CA LYS A 208 -27.05 -6.37 -4.24
C LYS A 208 -28.54 -6.31 -4.54
#